data_AF-A0A2S5DM30-F1
#
_entry.id   AF-A0A2S5DM30-F1
#
_cell.length_a   1.000
_cell.length_b   1.000
_cell.length_c   1.000
_cell.angle_alpha   90.00
_cell.angle_beta   90.00
_cell.angle_gamma   90.00
#
_symmetry.space_group_name_H-M   'P 1'
#
loop_
_entity.id
_entity.type
_entity.pdbx_description
1 polymer ?
#
loop_
_entity_poly.entity_id
_entity_poly.type
_entity_poly.pdbx_seq_one_letter_code
_entity_poly.pdbx_strand_id
1 'polypeptide(L)'
;MASEMEMHLLESAIRDSRHIDVIMALDRLVVMPATEQELHQTMNDLSIIRTFINEKLPSDLRDVGRAVFVEHAKAVEAHYLAGKKK
;
A
#
# COMPACT_ATOMS: atom_id res chain seq x y z
N MET A 1 -14.01 -5.37 7.40
CA MET A 1 -12.65 -5.95 7.51
C MET A 1 -12.60 -7.10 6.53
N ALA A 2 -11.53 -7.23 5.75
CA ALA A 2 -11.36 -8.35 4.83
C ALA A 2 -11.19 -9.66 5.61
N SER A 3 -11.67 -10.77 5.06
CA SER A 3 -11.46 -12.10 5.63
C SER A 3 -10.00 -12.53 5.47
N GLU A 4 -9.52 -13.45 6.33
CA GLU A 4 -8.16 -14.00 6.23
C GLU A 4 -7.90 -14.63 4.85
N MET A 5 -8.91 -15.27 4.25
CA MET A 5 -8.83 -15.85 2.92
C MET A 5 -8.59 -14.77 1.85
N GLU A 6 -9.31 -13.66 1.89
CA GLU A 6 -9.15 -12.56 0.94
C GLU A 6 -7.77 -11.88 1.08
N MET A 7 -7.26 -11.77 2.31
CA MET A 7 -5.92 -11.26 2.57
C MET A 7 -4.85 -12.18 1.98
N HIS A 8 -4.98 -13.50 2.18
CA HIS A 8 -4.06 -14.46 1.57
C HIS A 8 -4.11 -14.44 0.03
N LEU A 9 -5.30 -14.33 -0.56
CA LEU A 9 -5.43 -14.21 -2.01
C LEU A 9 -4.81 -12.92 -2.54
N LEU A 10 -4.93 -11.81 -1.81
CA LEU A 10 -4.28 -10.55 -2.14
C LEU A 10 -2.76 -10.68 -2.10
N GLU A 11 -2.21 -11.29 -1.05
CA GLU A 11 -0.77 -11.57 -0.92
C GLU A 11 -0.24 -12.46 -2.05
N SER A 12 -0.96 -13.54 -2.38
CA SER A 12 -0.63 -14.42 -3.50
C SER A 12 -0.66 -13.66 -4.83
N ALA A 13 -1.72 -12.89 -5.09
CA ALA A 13 -1.85 -12.11 -6.31
C ALA A 13 -0.71 -11.10 -6.47
N ILE A 14 -0.27 -10.47 -5.38
CA ILE A 14 0.86 -9.54 -5.37
C ILE A 14 2.18 -10.26 -5.68
N ARG A 15 2.46 -11.39 -5.00
CA ARG A 15 3.71 -12.16 -5.20
C ARG A 15 3.82 -12.75 -6.60
N ASP A 16 2.72 -13.27 -7.12
CA ASP A 16 2.67 -13.88 -8.45
C ASP A 16 2.74 -12.86 -9.57
N SER A 17 2.48 -11.59 -9.26
CA SER A 17 2.44 -10.52 -10.23
C SER A 17 3.78 -10.25 -10.93
N ARG A 18 4.91 -10.66 -10.33
CA ARG A 18 6.29 -10.41 -10.82
C ARG A 18 6.58 -8.92 -11.10
N HIS A 19 5.79 -8.00 -10.56
CA HIS A 19 6.01 -6.56 -10.71
C HIS A 19 7.01 -6.08 -9.65
N ILE A 20 8.29 -5.97 -10.04
CA ILE A 20 9.38 -5.62 -9.11
C ILE A 20 9.12 -4.28 -8.38
N ASP A 21 8.55 -3.29 -9.07
CA ASP A 21 8.25 -1.98 -8.48
C ASP A 21 7.20 -2.08 -7.36
N VAL A 22 6.23 -2.99 -7.51
CA VAL A 22 5.18 -3.24 -6.51
C VAL A 22 5.77 -3.92 -5.29
N ILE A 23 6.63 -4.93 -5.50
CA ILE A 23 7.33 -5.63 -4.41
C ILE A 23 8.19 -4.65 -3.62
N MET A 24 9.01 -3.86 -4.32
CA MET A 24 9.88 -2.86 -3.70
C MET A 24 9.09 -1.77 -2.98
N ALA A 25 7.95 -1.32 -3.52
CA ALA A 25 7.08 -0.36 -2.87
C ALA A 25 6.47 -0.94 -1.59
N LEU A 26 6.00 -2.20 -1.61
CA LEU A 26 5.45 -2.85 -0.41
C LEU A 26 6.49 -3.00 0.69
N ASP A 27 7.72 -3.42 0.36
CA ASP A 27 8.81 -3.54 1.34
C ASP A 27 9.11 -2.20 2.01
N ARG A 28 9.08 -1.10 1.25
CA ARG A 28 9.31 0.26 1.78
C ARG A 28 8.16 0.77 2.63
N LEU A 29 6.91 0.45 2.28
CA LEU A 29 5.71 0.90 2.99
C LEU A 29 5.56 0.27 4.39
N VAL A 30 6.39 -0.70 4.76
CA VAL A 30 6.49 -1.19 6.15
C VAL A 30 7.04 -0.10 7.08
N VAL A 31 7.80 0.88 6.56
CA VAL A 31 8.38 1.98 7.33
C VAL A 31 7.54 3.24 7.16
N MET A 32 7.13 3.82 8.29
CA MET A 32 6.39 5.09 8.30
C MET A 32 7.33 6.28 8.08
N PRO A 33 6.94 7.28 7.27
CA PRO A 33 7.82 8.41 6.96
C PRO A 33 7.95 9.38 8.14
N ALA A 34 9.18 9.77 8.48
CA ALA A 34 9.49 10.76 9.51
C ALA A 34 9.94 12.12 8.91
N THR A 35 10.47 12.11 7.70
CA THR A 35 10.93 13.31 6.98
C THR A 35 10.06 13.63 5.76
N GLU A 36 10.17 14.85 5.24
CA GLU A 36 9.48 15.24 4.00
C GLU A 36 9.98 14.44 2.78
N GLN A 37 11.26 14.12 2.72
CA GLN A 37 11.82 13.28 1.67
C GLN A 37 11.23 11.86 1.71
N GLU A 38 11.13 11.28 2.90
CA GLU A 38 10.50 9.97 3.09
C GLU A 38 9.01 10.01 2.74
N LEU A 39 8.30 11.09 3.09
CA LEU A 39 6.90 11.25 2.71
C LEU A 39 6.73 11.25 1.18
N HIS A 40 7.56 11.99 0.46
CA HIS A 40 7.52 11.99 -1.01
C HIS A 40 7.78 10.58 -1.58
N GLN A 41 8.73 9.83 -1.01
CA GLN A 41 8.97 8.45 -1.41
C GLN A 41 7.76 7.56 -1.12
N THR A 42 7.17 7.66 0.07
CA THR A 42 5.94 6.95 0.45
C THR A 42 4.78 7.27 -0.50
N MET A 43 4.61 8.53 -0.92
CA MET A 43 3.58 8.91 -1.89
C MET A 43 3.78 8.27 -3.26
N ASN A 44 5.04 8.19 -3.72
CA ASN A 44 5.36 7.51 -4.97
C ASN A 44 5.06 6.01 -4.88
N ASP A 45 5.45 5.38 -3.77
CA ASP A 45 5.19 3.96 -3.51
C ASP A 45 3.69 3.66 -3.46
N LEU A 46 2.92 4.48 -2.73
CA LEU A 46 1.46 4.40 -2.73
C LEU A 46 0.86 4.55 -4.14
N SER A 47 1.42 5.42 -4.98
CA SER A 47 0.95 5.56 -6.36
C SER A 47 1.18 4.29 -7.18
N ILE A 48 2.33 3.63 -7.02
CA ILE A 48 2.65 2.35 -7.68
C ILE A 48 1.63 1.27 -7.26
N ILE A 49 1.38 1.15 -5.95
CA ILE A 49 0.41 0.17 -5.42
C ILE A 49 -1.00 0.46 -5.92
N ARG A 50 -1.42 1.73 -5.93
CA ARG A 50 -2.73 2.14 -6.46
C ARG A 50 -2.90 1.76 -7.93
N THR A 51 -1.89 2.00 -8.76
CA THR A 51 -1.91 1.63 -10.18
C THR A 51 -2.03 0.12 -10.32
N PHE A 52 -1.25 -0.65 -9.57
CA PHE A 52 -1.30 -2.11 -9.57
C PHE A 52 -2.70 -2.64 -9.18
N ILE A 53 -3.30 -2.11 -8.11
CA ILE A 53 -4.64 -2.49 -7.67
C ILE A 53 -5.68 -2.27 -8.76
N ASN A 54 -5.61 -1.13 -9.46
CA ASN A 54 -6.62 -0.77 -10.46
C ASN A 54 -6.43 -1.51 -11.79
N GLU A 55 -5.19 -1.79 -12.19
CA GLU A 55 -4.88 -2.28 -13.53
C GLU A 55 -4.58 -3.78 -13.59
N LYS A 56 -4.02 -4.36 -12.53
CA LYS A 56 -3.45 -5.71 -12.56
C LYS A 56 -4.15 -6.69 -11.63
N LEU A 57 -4.80 -6.18 -10.58
CA LEU A 57 -5.49 -7.02 -9.62
C LEU A 57 -6.80 -7.58 -10.23
N PRO A 58 -7.13 -8.88 -10.01
CA PRO A 58 -8.41 -9.45 -10.39
C PRO A 58 -9.58 -8.66 -9.79
N SER A 59 -10.68 -8.53 -10.53
CA SER A 59 -11.86 -7.74 -10.12
C SER A 59 -12.32 -8.05 -8.70
N ASP A 60 -12.35 -9.33 -8.36
CA ASP A 60 -12.91 -9.85 -7.12
C ASP A 60 -12.05 -9.49 -5.90
N LEU A 61 -10.78 -9.09 -6.13
CA LEU A 61 -9.84 -8.68 -5.10
C LEU A 61 -9.61 -7.15 -5.10
N ARG A 62 -10.11 -6.40 -6.09
CA ARG A 62 -9.87 -4.94 -6.19
C ARG A 62 -10.46 -4.18 -5.02
N ASP A 63 -11.67 -4.52 -4.61
CA ASP A 63 -12.35 -3.82 -3.52
C ASP A 63 -11.64 -4.05 -2.19
N VAL A 64 -11.17 -5.28 -1.96
CA VAL A 64 -10.33 -5.63 -0.80
C VAL A 64 -9.00 -4.87 -0.86
N GLY A 65 -8.30 -4.92 -1.99
CA GLY A 65 -7.03 -4.21 -2.18
C GLY A 65 -7.17 -2.70 -1.97
N ARG A 66 -8.26 -2.09 -2.46
CA ARG A 66 -8.56 -0.67 -2.25
C ARG A 66 -8.83 -0.35 -0.78
N ALA A 67 -9.57 -1.20 -0.07
CA ALA A 67 -9.84 -1.00 1.35
C ALA A 67 -8.55 -0.99 2.17
N VAL A 68 -7.69 -1.99 1.97
CA VAL A 68 -6.38 -2.09 2.63
C VAL A 68 -5.48 -0.91 2.27
N PHE A 69 -5.45 -0.51 0.99
CA PHE A 69 -4.69 0.64 0.53
C PHE A 69 -5.12 1.95 1.23
N VAL A 70 -6.44 2.21 1.30
CA VAL A 70 -6.97 3.43 1.94
C VAL A 70 -6.67 3.43 3.43
N GLU A 71 -6.79 2.29 4.10
CA GLU A 71 -6.44 2.17 5.52
C GLU A 71 -4.98 2.53 5.78
N HIS A 72 -4.06 1.97 4.97
CA HIS A 72 -2.65 2.26 5.10
C HIS A 72 -2.32 3.73 4.77
N ALA A 73 -2.89 4.29 3.71
CA ALA A 73 -2.69 5.70 3.35
C ALA A 73 -3.13 6.65 4.47
N LYS A 74 -4.25 6.36 5.14
CA LYS A 74 -4.69 7.12 6.32
C LYS A 74 -3.74 6.96 7.51
N ALA A 75 -3.18 5.77 7.71
CA ALA A 75 -2.20 5.54 8.78
C ALA A 75 -0.91 6.35 8.54
N VAL A 76 -0.42 6.40 7.30
CA VAL A 76 0.72 7.23 6.89
C VAL A 76 0.45 8.72 7.16
N GLU A 77 -0.70 9.22 6.72
CA GLU A 77 -1.10 10.62 6.93
C GLU A 77 -1.15 10.96 8.43
N ALA A 78 -1.84 10.13 9.22
CA ALA A 78 -1.97 10.32 10.66
C ALA A 78 -0.59 10.29 11.37
N HIS A 79 0.30 9.37 10.99
CA HIS A 79 1.65 9.28 11.53
C HIS A 79 2.46 10.55 11.27
N TYR A 80 2.51 10.98 10.01
CA TYR A 80 3.31 12.14 9.60
C TYR A 80 2.80 13.44 10.26
N LEU A 81 1.48 13.62 10.34
CA LEU A 81 0.87 14.77 11.01
C LEU A 81 1.10 14.76 12.53
N ALA A 82 1.10 13.58 13.16
CA ALA A 82 1.43 13.45 14.59
C ALA A 82 2.91 13.78 14.86
N GLY A 83 3.81 13.39 13.96
CA GLY A 83 5.24 13.71 14.02
C GLY A 83 5.53 15.21 13.93
N LYS A 84 4.77 15.96 13.12
CA LYS A 84 4.89 17.43 12.99
C LYS A 84 4.43 18.23 14.21
N LYS A 85 3.71 17.62 15.15
CA LYS A 85 3.21 18.29 16.37
C LYS A 85 4.20 18.24 17.54
N LYS A 86 5.36 17.61 17.35
CA LYS A 86 6.48 17.60 18.32
C LYS A 86 7.56 18.57 17.88
#